data_AF-A0A8C0L6C9-F1
#
_entry.id   AF-A0A8C0L6C9-F1
#
_cell.length_a   1.000
_cell.length_b   1.000
_cell.length_c   1.000
_cell.angle_alpha   90.00
_cell.angle_beta   90.00
_cell.angle_gamma   90.00
#
_symmetry.space_group_name_H-M   'P 1'
#
loop_
_entity.id
_entity.type
_entity.pdbx_description
1 polymer ?
#
loop_
_entity_poly.entity_id
_entity_poly.type
_entity_poly.pdbx_seq_one_letter_code
_entity_poly.pdbx_strand_id
1 'polypeptide(L)' 'MAKCTKKVGIVGKYGTRYGASLRKMVKKIEISQHAKYTCSFCEREREAETQAEREAGSMQGAQCGT' A
#
# COMPACT_ATOMS: atom_id res chain seq x y z
N MET A 1 -8.05 11.03 -15.61
CA MET A 1 -7.61 9.61 -15.64
C MET A 1 -8.75 8.74 -16.13
N ALA A 2 -8.63 8.16 -17.33
CA ALA A 2 -9.64 7.22 -17.83
C ALA A 2 -9.49 5.86 -17.12
N LYS A 3 -10.61 5.20 -16.81
CA LYS A 3 -10.60 3.92 -16.11
C LYS A 3 -10.18 2.81 -17.08
N CYS A 4 -8.94 2.33 -16.98
CA CYS A 4 -8.35 1.41 -17.95
C CYS A 4 -9.02 0.02 -18.02
N THR A 5 -9.76 -0.42 -16.99
CA THR A 5 -10.42 -1.73 -17.01
C THR A 5 -11.82 -1.68 -16.40
N LYS A 6 -12.77 -2.41 -17.02
CA LYS A 6 -14.17 -2.47 -16.55
C LYS A 6 -14.35 -3.40 -15.34
N LYS A 7 -13.60 -4.52 -15.26
CA LYS A 7 -13.80 -5.58 -14.24
C LYS A 7 -12.51 -6.08 -13.58
N VAL A 8 -11.44 -6.26 -14.35
CA VAL A 8 -10.29 -7.09 -13.93
C VAL A 8 -9.37 -6.38 -12.93
N GLY A 9 -9.08 -5.08 -13.11
CA GLY A 9 -8.21 -4.32 -12.19
C GLY A 9 -6.77 -4.85 -12.18
N ILE A 10 -6.17 -4.95 -10.98
CA ILE A 10 -4.77 -5.35 -10.74
C ILE A 10 -4.37 -6.69 -11.37
N VAL A 11 -5.32 -7.63 -11.45
CA VAL A 11 -5.13 -8.98 -12.05
C VAL A 11 -5.07 -8.95 -13.58
N GLY A 12 -5.13 -7.75 -14.21
CA GLY A 12 -4.99 -7.57 -15.65
C GLY A 12 -3.64 -8.08 -16.19
N LYS A 13 -2.61 -8.11 -15.35
CA LYS A 13 -1.27 -8.65 -15.68
C LYS A 13 -1.27 -10.12 -16.11
N TYR A 14 -2.30 -10.89 -15.74
CA TYR A 14 -2.40 -12.31 -16.09
C TYR A 14 -3.13 -12.57 -17.42
N GLY A 15 -3.80 -11.57 -18.01
CA GLY A 15 -4.54 -11.70 -19.26
C GLY A 15 -5.60 -12.80 -19.20
N THR A 16 -5.58 -13.70 -20.18
CA THR A 16 -6.52 -14.84 -20.30
C THR A 16 -6.14 -16.05 -19.45
N ARG A 17 -4.94 -16.08 -18.84
CA ARG A 17 -4.39 -17.25 -18.15
C ARG A 17 -5.11 -17.58 -16.83
N TYR A 18 -5.06 -18.85 -16.44
CA TYR A 18 -5.55 -19.40 -15.15
C TYR A 18 -7.07 -19.38 -14.90
N GLY A 19 -7.87 -18.87 -15.85
CA GLY A 19 -9.33 -18.87 -15.74
C GLY A 19 -9.90 -17.83 -14.76
N ALA A 20 -11.22 -17.61 -14.84
CA ALA A 20 -11.88 -16.50 -14.14
C ALA A 20 -11.96 -16.69 -12.61
N SER A 21 -12.16 -17.92 -12.13
CA SER A 21 -12.31 -18.22 -10.70
C SER A 21 -11.02 -17.96 -9.93
N LEU A 22 -9.89 -18.44 -10.44
CA LEU A 22 -8.57 -18.21 -9.82
C LEU A 22 -8.23 -16.71 -9.80
N ARG A 23 -8.48 -15.99 -10.89
CA ARG A 23 -8.25 -14.54 -10.97
C ARG A 23 -9.10 -13.74 -9.97
N LYS A 24 -10.33 -14.17 -9.67
CA LYS A 24 -11.18 -13.50 -8.66
C LYS A 24 -10.62 -13.67 -7.24
N MET A 25 -10.05 -14.83 -6.91
CA MET A 25 -9.44 -15.08 -5.61
C MET A 25 -8.16 -14.25 -5.44
N VAL A 26 -7.25 -14.32 -6.41
CA VAL A 26 -5.98 -13.58 -6.41
C VAL A 26 -6.22 -12.08 -6.33
N LYS A 27 -7.27 -11.55 -7.00
CA LYS A 27 -7.62 -10.12 -6.93
C LYS A 27 -7.77 -9.62 -5.49
N LYS A 28 -8.39 -10.40 -4.61
CA LYS A 28 -8.62 -9.98 -3.22
C LYS A 28 -7.29 -9.93 -2.45
N ILE A 29 -6.45 -10.94 -2.64
CA ILE A 29 -5.15 -11.09 -1.98
C ILE A 29 -4.19 -9.99 -2.42
N GLU A 30 -4.13 -9.70 -3.72
CA GLU A 30 -3.26 -8.65 -4.24
C GLU A 30 -3.70 -7.26 -3.78
N ILE A 31 -5.01 -7.00 -3.68
CA ILE A 31 -5.52 -5.72 -3.16
C ILE A 31 -5.09 -5.54 -1.69
N SER A 32 -5.26 -6.55 -0.85
CA SER A 32 -4.82 -6.46 0.54
C SER A 32 -3.30 -6.30 0.65
N GLN A 33 -2.52 -7.02 -0.15
CA GLN A 33 -1.07 -6.94 -0.10
C GLN A 33 -0.53 -5.56 -0.54
N HIS A 34 -1.13 -4.97 -1.56
CA HIS A 34 -0.71 -3.66 -2.08
C HIS A 34 -1.43 -2.50 -1.38
N ALA A 35 -2.28 -2.79 -0.38
CA ALA A 35 -2.85 -1.77 0.46
C ALA A 35 -1.76 -1.17 1.34
N LYS A 36 -1.72 0.16 1.41
CA LYS A 36 -0.91 0.84 2.42
C LYS A 36 -1.63 0.68 3.75
N TYR A 37 -1.05 -0.09 4.66
CA TYR A 37 -1.50 -0.14 6.03
C TYR A 37 -0.83 1.00 6.79
N THR A 38 -1.64 1.89 7.37
CA THR A 38 -1.14 2.83 8.35
C THR A 38 -1.06 2.11 9.69
N CYS A 39 0.10 2.18 10.33
CA CYS A 39 0.32 1.56 11.63
C CYS A 39 -0.22 2.50 12.71
N SER A 40 -1.21 2.06 13.50
CA SER A 40 -1.80 2.88 14.59
C SER A 40 -0.80 3.24 15.69
N PHE A 41 0.34 2.56 15.76
CA PHE A 41 1.44 2.93 16.66
C PHE A 41 2.27 4.09 16.08
N CYS A 42 2.59 4.04 14.78
CA CYS A 42 3.35 5.08 14.08
C CYS A 42 2.53 6.35 13.78
N GLU A 43 1.21 6.30 13.88
CA GLU A 43 0.33 7.48 13.78
C GLU A 43 0.50 8.43 14.98
N ARG A 44 0.74 7.89 16.19
CA ARG A 44 1.01 8.68 17.40
C ARG A 44 2.36 9.39 17.36
N GLU A 45 3.39 8.77 16.78
CA GLU A 45 4.72 9.38 16.65
C GLU A 45 4.69 10.54 15.64
N ARG A 46 3.95 10.40 14.54
CA ARG A 46 3.87 11.44 13.51
C ARG A 46 3.08 12.67 13.95
N GLU A 47 2.05 12.52 14.79
CA GLU A 47 1.33 13.67 15.37
C GLU A 47 2.20 14.45 16.39
N ALA A 48 3.13 13.78 17.08
CA ALA A 48 4.09 14.42 17.99
C ALA A 48 5.27 15.08 17.25
N GLU A 49 5.65 14.58 16.07
CA GLU A 49 6.82 15.04 15.30
C GLU A 49 6.56 16.33 14.48
N THR A 50 5.30 16.67 14.19
CA THR A 50 4.97 17.89 13.42
C THR A 50 5.31 19.22 14.12
N GLN A 51 5.68 19.22 15.41
CA GLN A 51 6.15 20.42 16.12
C GLN A 51 7.69 20.55 16.22
N ALA A 52 8.46 19.51 15.87
CA ALA A 52 9.92 19.51 16.06
C ALA A 52 10.72 19.80 14.77
N GLU A 53 10.18 19.53 13.58
CA GLU A 53 10.96 19.61 12.32
C GLU A 53 11.15 21.03 11.72
N ARG A 54 11.03 22.10 12.52
CA ARG A 54 11.59 23.41 12.13
C ARG A 54 13.03 23.62 12.61
N GLU A 55 13.52 22.76 13.50
CA GLU A 55 14.87 22.87 14.06
C GLU A 55 15.59 21.53 13.93
N ALA A 56 16.76 21.57 13.31
CA ALA A 56 17.71 20.47 13.11
C ALA A 56 17.42 19.51 11.95
N GLY A 57 18.15 19.74 10.85
CA GLY A 57 18.52 18.66 9.95
C GLY A 57 19.42 17.67 10.68
N SER A 58 19.04 16.40 10.68
CA SER A 58 19.92 15.27 10.97
C SER A 58 19.22 13.99 10.55
N MET A 59 19.84 13.29 9.60
CA MET A 59 19.50 11.94 9.18
C MET A 59 19.52 10.97 10.37
N GLN A 60 18.48 10.16 10.51
CA GLN A 60 18.62 8.73 10.82
C GLN A 60 17.29 8.00 10.59
N GLY A 61 17.36 6.95 9.77
CA GLY A 61 16.23 6.07 9.49
C GLY A 61 15.84 5.26 10.72
N ALA A 62 14.60 5.44 11.16
CA ALA A 62 13.90 4.46 11.98
C ALA A 62 12.97 3.67 11.05
N GLN A 63 13.45 2.52 10.61
CA GLN A 63 12.63 1.53 9.92
C GLN A 63 11.65 0.96 10.96
N CYS A 64 10.34 1.11 10.74
CA CYS A 64 9.38 0.30 11.48
C CYS A 64 9.48 -1.15 10.95
N GLY A 65 10.21 -1.99 11.68
CA GLY A 65 10.08 -3.44 11.65
C GLY A 65 10.64 -4.16 10.43
N THR A 66 11.93 -4.48 10.50
CA THR A 66 12.30 -5.86 10.84
C THR A 66 12.88 -5.87 12.24
#